data_AF-A0A2M4AM77-F1
#
_entry.id   AF-A0A2M4AM77-F1
#
_cell.length_a   1.000
_cell.length_b   1.000
_cell.length_c   1.000
_cell.angle_alpha   90.00
_cell.angle_beta   90.00
_cell.angle_gamma   90.00
#
_symmetry.space_group_name_H-M   'P 1'
#
loop_
_entity.id
_entity.type
_entity.pdbx_description
1 polymer ?
#
loop_
_entity_poly.entity_id
_entity_poly.type
_entity_poly.pdbx_seq_one_letter_code
_entity_poly.pdbx_strand_id
1 'polypeptide(L)'
;EILQISEIVLKRIAAIKEPTTGQLHGVSGEDGVLTVLGFSKTEVPGGVSPGAGETLEHPNLPCRIERTGWLRIGSCDDAEAFISGATGEKGSSVLLLLPNPGEVQSLEAFFYENGGQLRTVPYKVIPEAQLFRELFVLRLRCTVTLVCEQSEKSISENAVRLRKHFETGCVAFRVPAAPDVLLSQQRVQGVRADESVEALYGLVTAPPVERDDGFGVPGVPVKASKKAANQSTLTLTGYRVIDVVTLMRKSNHEWDMQLRREACNVTIDNRNEGQIVKIPIQLDFLTVAHGNTKLQDLHRYLAHSAVRSFELIEQALVEQLREQKRCFASKCYHFMPRELGHFVTCVYPVGDEPSESDAYLQRKRATLHKEFYLPGNRPYFRKGNGYRFQSSGILQNPHQTLAVPYPDGLTAVVDGIYTYHHYMQDSFDDKGWGCAYRSLQTLISWFNLQGYSTGPPTIPSHTDIQKCLVRVGDKQPAFVGSRQWIGSTEVSICLNEFVGVDSRIMHVSSGAELAMRGRELVHHFQIQGTPIMIGGGVLAHTILGVSLDAEEEG
;
A
#
# COMPACT_ATOMS: atom_id res chain seq x y z
N GLU A 1 -1.86 -17.24 27.12
CA GLU A 1 -1.52 -16.47 25.91
C GLU A 1 -2.48 -15.29 25.81
N ILE A 2 -1.98 -14.12 25.43
CA ILE A 2 -2.82 -12.93 25.20
C ILE A 2 -2.92 -12.70 23.70
N LEU A 3 -4.14 -12.51 23.20
CA LEU A 3 -4.37 -12.13 21.81
C LEU A 3 -4.08 -10.63 21.65
N GLN A 4 -3.51 -10.21 20.54
CA GLN A 4 -3.41 -8.81 20.19
C GLN A 4 -4.35 -8.48 19.03
N ILE A 5 -5.06 -7.35 19.11
CA ILE A 5 -5.96 -6.88 18.07
C ILE A 5 -5.63 -5.42 17.74
N SER A 6 -5.42 -5.13 16.46
CA SER A 6 -5.26 -3.76 15.99
C SER A 6 -6.48 -2.90 16.33
N GLU A 7 -6.26 -1.67 16.79
CA GLU A 7 -7.34 -0.71 17.02
C GLU A 7 -8.19 -0.47 15.75
N ILE A 8 -7.58 -0.61 14.56
CA ILE A 8 -8.24 -0.40 13.27
C ILE A 8 -9.26 -1.51 13.01
N VAL A 9 -8.94 -2.75 13.41
CA VAL A 9 -9.88 -3.90 13.32
C VAL A 9 -11.10 -3.63 14.19
N LEU A 10 -10.92 -3.18 15.43
CA LEU A 10 -12.03 -2.89 16.34
C LEU A 10 -12.90 -1.74 15.84
N LYS A 11 -12.30 -0.66 15.32
CA LYS A 11 -13.04 0.45 14.69
C LYS A 11 -13.88 -0.04 13.52
N ARG A 12 -13.34 -0.93 12.67
CA ARG A 12 -14.07 -1.54 11.55
C ARG A 12 -15.20 -2.45 11.99
N ILE A 13 -14.97 -3.31 12.99
CA ILE A 13 -16.01 -4.17 13.56
C ILE A 13 -17.16 -3.33 14.13
N ALA A 14 -16.84 -2.25 14.87
CA ALA A 14 -17.83 -1.34 15.45
C ALA A 14 -18.71 -0.64 14.40
N ALA A 15 -18.20 -0.43 13.18
CA ALA A 15 -18.96 0.18 12.09
C ALA A 15 -19.97 -0.77 11.43
N ILE A 16 -19.86 -2.08 11.66
CA ILE A 16 -20.75 -3.09 11.05
C ILE A 16 -22.05 -3.19 11.85
N LYS A 17 -23.17 -2.90 11.20
CA LYS A 17 -24.52 -2.92 11.79
C LYS A 17 -25.38 -4.09 11.34
N GLU A 18 -24.80 -5.03 10.60
CA GLU A 18 -25.49 -6.20 10.06
C GLU A 18 -24.79 -7.51 10.47
N PRO A 19 -25.53 -8.63 10.62
CA PRO A 19 -24.92 -9.94 10.83
C PRO A 19 -23.93 -10.27 9.73
N THR A 20 -22.74 -10.71 10.12
CA THR A 20 -21.60 -10.86 9.22
C THR A 20 -20.73 -12.03 9.64
N THR A 21 -20.17 -12.73 8.66
CA THR A 21 -19.09 -13.69 8.88
C THR A 21 -17.86 -13.25 8.08
N GLY A 22 -16.68 -13.39 8.68
CA GLY A 22 -15.43 -13.02 8.05
C GLY A 22 -14.28 -13.94 8.43
N GLN A 23 -13.20 -13.87 7.65
CA GLN A 23 -11.91 -14.48 7.96
C GLN A 23 -11.01 -13.44 8.60
N LEU A 24 -10.36 -13.80 9.69
CA LEU A 24 -9.35 -12.97 10.37
C LEU A 24 -7.98 -13.20 9.75
N HIS A 25 -7.24 -12.11 9.61
CA HIS A 25 -5.88 -12.11 9.08
C HIS A 25 -4.94 -11.45 10.07
N GLY A 26 -3.77 -12.03 10.26
CA GLY A 26 -2.82 -11.55 11.26
C GLY A 26 -1.42 -12.11 11.08
N VAL A 27 -0.56 -11.75 12.01
CA VAL A 27 0.84 -12.17 12.07
C VAL A 27 1.14 -12.77 13.45
N SER A 28 1.89 -13.86 13.46
CA SER A 28 2.40 -14.47 14.70
C SER A 28 3.86 -14.04 14.91
N GLY A 29 4.14 -13.49 16.10
CA GLY A 29 5.49 -13.19 16.57
C GLY A 29 6.30 -14.45 16.88
N GLU A 30 7.63 -14.31 17.00
CA GLU A 30 8.51 -15.43 17.41
C GLU A 30 8.25 -15.91 18.84
N ASP A 31 7.66 -15.05 19.67
CA ASP A 31 7.21 -15.35 21.02
C ASP A 31 5.86 -16.10 21.07
N GLY A 32 5.28 -16.41 19.91
CA GLY A 32 3.99 -17.07 19.77
C GLY A 32 2.79 -16.14 19.94
N VAL A 33 3.00 -14.84 20.19
CA VAL A 33 1.90 -13.88 20.32
C VAL A 33 1.30 -13.60 18.95
N LEU A 34 -0.01 -13.83 18.85
CA LEU A 34 -0.77 -13.58 17.63
C LEU A 34 -1.36 -12.16 17.63
N THR A 35 -1.12 -11.43 16.54
CA THR A 35 -1.68 -10.10 16.30
C THR A 35 -2.65 -10.12 15.12
N VAL A 36 -3.93 -9.87 15.38
CA VAL A 36 -4.96 -9.70 14.36
C VAL A 36 -4.83 -8.30 13.75
N LEU A 37 -4.54 -8.25 12.45
CA LEU A 37 -4.31 -7.02 11.71
C LEU A 37 -5.50 -6.61 10.84
N GLY A 38 -6.32 -7.57 10.42
CA GLY A 38 -7.42 -7.32 9.50
C GLY A 38 -8.44 -8.45 9.46
N PHE A 39 -9.50 -8.24 8.69
CA PHE A 39 -10.47 -9.26 8.33
C PHE A 39 -11.08 -8.99 6.95
N SER A 40 -11.56 -10.04 6.30
CA SER A 40 -12.33 -10.00 5.05
C SER A 40 -13.67 -10.70 5.21
N LYS A 41 -14.71 -10.22 4.51
CA LYS A 41 -16.03 -10.84 4.42
C LYS A 41 -15.91 -12.19 3.72
N THR A 42 -16.67 -13.17 4.20
CA THR A 42 -16.77 -14.48 3.56
C THR A 42 -18.20 -14.99 3.62
N GLU A 43 -18.68 -15.57 2.52
CA GLU A 43 -20.00 -16.18 2.43
C GLU A 43 -19.91 -17.63 2.96
N VAL A 44 -19.73 -17.76 4.28
CA VAL A 44 -19.77 -19.02 5.07
C VAL A 44 -18.59 -20.00 4.82
N PRO A 45 -18.08 -20.68 5.86
CA PRO A 45 -17.13 -21.77 5.68
C PRO A 45 -17.84 -23.00 5.08
N GLY A 46 -17.35 -23.51 3.94
CA GLY A 46 -17.86 -24.76 3.33
C GLY A 46 -18.65 -24.60 2.04
N GLY A 47 -18.88 -23.37 1.56
CA GLY A 47 -19.35 -23.10 0.19
C GLY A 47 -18.22 -23.19 -0.84
N VAL A 48 -17.55 -24.33 -0.91
CA VAL A 48 -16.53 -24.59 -1.94
C VAL A 48 -17.28 -24.68 -3.27
N SER A 49 -17.02 -23.75 -4.19
CA SER A 49 -17.26 -24.00 -5.61
C SER A 49 -16.49 -25.27 -5.99
N PRO A 50 -17.14 -26.31 -6.56
CA PRO A 50 -16.51 -27.61 -6.77
C PRO A 50 -15.29 -27.45 -7.69
N GLY A 51 -14.08 -27.47 -7.12
CA GLY A 51 -12.82 -27.29 -7.82
C GLY A 51 -11.67 -26.68 -7.00
N ALA A 52 -11.93 -25.99 -5.88
CA ALA A 52 -10.90 -25.36 -5.05
C ALA A 52 -10.68 -26.14 -3.74
N GLY A 53 -10.07 -27.31 -3.83
CA GLY A 53 -9.56 -28.04 -2.67
C GLY A 53 -8.17 -27.52 -2.31
N GLU A 54 -8.09 -26.43 -1.55
CA GLU A 54 -6.95 -26.02 -0.72
C GLU A 54 -7.31 -24.66 -0.06
N THR A 55 -6.86 -24.47 1.17
CA THR A 55 -7.03 -23.25 1.97
C THR A 55 -6.82 -22.02 1.10
N LEU A 56 -7.86 -21.22 0.84
CA LEU A 56 -7.73 -19.99 0.05
C LEU A 56 -6.92 -18.98 0.88
N GLU A 57 -5.59 -19.07 0.85
CA GLU A 57 -4.72 -17.99 1.31
C GLU A 57 -5.04 -16.76 0.48
N HIS A 58 -5.25 -15.61 1.13
CA HIS A 58 -5.56 -14.37 0.45
C HIS A 58 -4.31 -13.88 -0.29
N PRO A 59 -4.14 -14.11 -1.61
CA PRO A 59 -2.86 -13.88 -2.26
C PRO A 59 -2.57 -12.37 -2.41
N ASN A 60 -3.58 -11.53 -2.22
CA ASN A 60 -3.46 -10.08 -2.22
C ASN A 60 -2.85 -9.54 -0.90
N LEU A 61 -2.87 -10.29 0.20
CA LEU A 61 -2.24 -9.84 1.45
C LEU A 61 -0.72 -10.07 1.41
N PRO A 62 0.07 -9.20 2.07
CA PRO A 62 1.50 -9.44 2.26
C PRO A 62 1.81 -10.83 2.79
N CYS A 63 2.93 -11.40 2.36
CA CYS A 63 3.42 -12.67 2.90
C CYS A 63 3.61 -12.53 4.42
N ARG A 64 3.28 -13.60 5.17
CA ARG A 64 3.19 -13.66 6.65
C ARG A 64 1.96 -13.00 7.29
N ILE A 65 1.17 -12.25 6.52
CA ILE A 65 -0.23 -12.02 6.92
C ILE A 65 -1.01 -13.24 6.45
N GLU A 66 -1.35 -14.09 7.42
CA GLU A 66 -1.97 -15.40 7.21
C GLU A 66 -3.37 -15.40 7.81
N ARG A 67 -4.21 -16.36 7.41
CA ARG A 67 -5.53 -16.57 8.01
C ARG A 67 -5.33 -17.11 9.42
N THR A 68 -5.77 -16.34 10.42
CA THR A 68 -5.55 -16.66 11.84
C THR A 68 -6.83 -17.07 12.56
N GLY A 69 -7.98 -16.89 11.92
CA GLY A 69 -9.26 -17.28 12.52
C GLY A 69 -10.49 -16.76 11.80
N TRP A 70 -11.58 -16.64 12.55
CA TRP A 70 -12.90 -16.28 12.05
C TRP A 70 -13.53 -15.16 12.88
N LEU A 71 -14.28 -14.30 12.21
CA LEU A 71 -15.12 -13.26 12.79
C LEU A 71 -16.57 -13.65 12.61
N ARG A 72 -17.35 -13.59 13.68
CA ARG A 72 -18.81 -13.75 13.65
C ARG A 72 -19.45 -12.54 14.32
N ILE A 73 -20.31 -11.84 13.58
CA ILE A 73 -21.12 -10.73 14.07
C ILE A 73 -22.60 -11.14 13.96
N GLY A 74 -23.37 -10.93 15.02
CA GLY A 74 -24.75 -11.38 15.15
C GLY A 74 -24.87 -12.67 15.98
N SER A 75 -26.11 -13.17 16.13
CA SER A 75 -26.38 -14.38 16.90
C SER A 75 -25.58 -15.60 16.39
N CYS A 76 -25.10 -16.39 17.34
CA CYS A 76 -24.38 -17.63 17.13
C CYS A 76 -24.82 -18.61 18.20
N ASP A 77 -25.71 -19.54 17.84
CA ASP A 77 -26.31 -20.48 18.79
C ASP A 77 -25.30 -21.54 19.25
N ASP A 78 -24.37 -21.92 18.37
CA ASP A 78 -23.29 -22.87 18.65
C ASP A 78 -21.98 -22.40 18.02
N ALA A 79 -21.15 -21.75 18.84
CA ALA A 79 -19.86 -21.21 18.42
C ALA A 79 -18.82 -22.31 18.13
N GLU A 80 -18.88 -23.45 18.84
CA GLU A 80 -17.97 -24.58 18.64
C GLU A 80 -18.27 -25.29 17.33
N ALA A 81 -19.55 -25.55 17.03
CA ALA A 81 -19.97 -26.10 15.75
C ALA A 81 -19.64 -25.15 14.59
N PHE A 82 -19.84 -23.83 14.78
CA PHE A 82 -19.49 -22.83 13.77
C PHE A 82 -18.00 -22.90 13.41
N ILE A 83 -17.10 -22.83 14.40
CA ILE A 83 -15.66 -22.82 14.11
C ILE A 83 -15.16 -24.20 13.65
N SER A 84 -15.69 -25.29 14.20
CA SER A 84 -15.34 -26.67 13.80
C SER A 84 -15.64 -26.92 12.33
N GLY A 85 -16.82 -26.49 11.86
CA GLY A 85 -17.16 -26.53 10.43
C GLY A 85 -16.29 -25.61 9.57
N ALA A 86 -15.64 -24.61 10.16
CA ALA A 86 -14.88 -23.58 9.47
C ALA A 86 -13.39 -23.85 9.32
N THR A 87 -12.77 -24.41 10.35
CA THR A 87 -11.33 -24.69 10.38
C THR A 87 -10.98 -25.99 9.66
N GLY A 88 -11.92 -26.95 9.59
CA GLY A 88 -11.60 -28.33 9.27
C GLY A 88 -10.72 -28.95 10.37
N GLU A 89 -10.48 -30.26 10.32
CA GLU A 89 -9.86 -31.04 11.41
C GLU A 89 -8.39 -30.67 11.78
N LYS A 90 -7.82 -29.55 11.31
CA LYS A 90 -6.39 -29.23 11.54
C LYS A 90 -6.13 -27.78 11.97
N GLY A 91 -5.81 -27.62 13.26
CA GLY A 91 -5.03 -26.50 13.80
C GLY A 91 -5.77 -25.56 14.75
N SER A 92 -5.00 -24.90 15.63
CA SER A 92 -5.52 -23.86 16.53
C SER A 92 -5.94 -22.61 15.73
N SER A 93 -7.09 -22.03 16.08
CA SER A 93 -7.69 -20.88 15.37
C SER A 93 -8.26 -19.86 16.35
N VAL A 94 -8.35 -18.60 15.95
CA VAL A 94 -9.07 -17.56 16.71
C VAL A 94 -10.53 -17.50 16.29
N LEU A 95 -11.43 -17.25 17.24
CA LEU A 95 -12.79 -16.77 16.98
C LEU A 95 -12.97 -15.42 17.66
N LEU A 96 -13.37 -14.41 16.89
CA LEU A 96 -13.94 -13.17 17.42
C LEU A 96 -15.45 -13.23 17.26
N LEU A 97 -16.18 -13.14 18.36
CA LEU A 97 -17.64 -13.18 18.38
C LEU A 97 -18.19 -11.85 18.90
N LEU A 98 -19.02 -11.21 18.09
CA LEU A 98 -19.78 -10.02 18.46
C LEU A 98 -21.27 -10.34 18.39
N PRO A 99 -21.94 -10.63 19.52
CA PRO A 99 -23.34 -11.07 19.51
C PRO A 99 -24.29 -10.01 18.92
N ASN A 100 -24.05 -8.73 19.25
CA ASN A 100 -24.89 -7.61 18.85
C ASN A 100 -24.13 -6.69 17.88
N PRO A 101 -24.57 -6.56 16.61
CA PRO A 101 -23.92 -5.66 15.64
C PRO A 101 -23.84 -4.22 16.17
N GLY A 102 -22.67 -3.59 16.02
CA GLY A 102 -22.39 -2.22 16.49
C GLY A 102 -21.97 -2.10 17.96
N GLU A 103 -22.19 -3.11 18.81
CA GLU A 103 -21.87 -3.06 20.24
C GLU A 103 -20.49 -3.64 20.55
N VAL A 104 -19.42 -3.07 19.97
CA VAL A 104 -18.04 -3.62 20.03
C VAL A 104 -17.51 -3.89 21.45
N GLN A 105 -18.09 -3.25 22.48
CA GLN A 105 -17.75 -3.50 23.89
C GLN A 105 -18.10 -4.93 24.34
N SER A 106 -19.05 -5.59 23.65
CA SER A 106 -19.44 -6.98 23.89
C SER A 106 -18.61 -7.99 23.09
N LEU A 107 -17.54 -7.56 22.41
CA LEU A 107 -16.70 -8.44 21.60
C LEU A 107 -15.95 -9.45 22.48
N GLU A 108 -16.20 -10.72 22.24
CA GLU A 108 -15.53 -11.85 22.89
C GLU A 108 -14.48 -12.47 21.95
N ALA A 109 -13.36 -12.90 22.53
CA ALA A 109 -12.28 -13.56 21.81
C ALA A 109 -12.03 -14.95 22.39
N PHE A 110 -11.85 -15.93 21.51
CA PHE A 110 -11.63 -17.31 21.86
C PHE A 110 -10.47 -17.91 21.07
N PHE A 111 -9.72 -18.82 21.68
CA PHE A 111 -8.90 -19.79 20.97
C PHE A 111 -9.65 -21.09 20.84
N TYR A 112 -9.68 -21.63 19.63
CA TYR A 112 -10.11 -22.98 19.33
C TYR A 112 -8.88 -23.89 19.38
N GLU A 113 -8.86 -24.81 20.33
CA GLU A 113 -7.74 -25.73 20.55
C GLU A 113 -7.97 -27.09 19.86
N ASN A 114 -6.89 -27.88 19.69
CA ASN A 114 -6.88 -29.18 19.00
C ASN A 114 -7.75 -30.30 19.64
N GLY A 115 -8.69 -29.97 20.51
CA GLY A 115 -9.68 -30.87 21.11
C GLY A 115 -11.14 -30.46 20.84
N GLY A 116 -11.37 -29.47 19.97
CA GLY A 116 -12.71 -29.02 19.61
C GLY A 116 -13.36 -28.04 20.58
N GLN A 117 -12.61 -27.58 21.58
CA GLN A 117 -13.11 -26.69 22.64
C GLN A 117 -12.71 -25.24 22.38
N LEU A 118 -13.63 -24.32 22.70
CA LEU A 118 -13.36 -22.89 22.73
C LEU A 118 -12.91 -22.44 24.13
N ARG A 119 -11.74 -21.80 24.19
CA ARG A 119 -11.23 -21.15 25.41
C ARG A 119 -11.28 -19.64 25.25
N THR A 120 -12.05 -18.97 26.10
CA THR A 120 -12.06 -17.50 26.17
C THR A 120 -10.66 -16.97 26.50
N VAL A 121 -10.24 -15.93 25.79
CA VAL A 121 -8.95 -15.27 26.01
C VAL A 121 -9.07 -13.76 26.10
N PRO A 122 -8.31 -13.12 27.00
CA PRO A 122 -8.19 -11.68 26.97
C PRO A 122 -7.44 -11.25 25.72
N TYR A 123 -7.78 -10.06 25.22
CA TYR A 123 -7.04 -9.41 24.15
C TYR A 123 -6.54 -8.03 24.55
N LYS A 124 -5.40 -7.64 24.00
CA LYS A 124 -4.82 -6.30 24.12
C LYS A 124 -5.05 -5.53 22.81
N VAL A 125 -5.52 -4.29 22.92
CA VAL A 125 -5.65 -3.40 21.77
C VAL A 125 -4.29 -2.77 21.46
N ILE A 126 -3.87 -2.86 20.19
CA ILE A 126 -2.60 -2.32 19.72
C ILE A 126 -2.87 -1.08 18.86
N PRO A 127 -2.33 0.09 19.24
CA PRO A 127 -2.42 1.31 18.42
C PRO A 127 -1.67 1.18 17.09
N GLU A 128 -2.12 1.90 16.06
CA GLU A 128 -1.50 1.91 14.73
C GLU A 128 -0.01 2.28 14.78
N ALA A 129 0.36 3.30 15.57
CA ALA A 129 1.74 3.72 15.73
C ALA A 129 2.65 2.62 16.34
N GLN A 130 2.08 1.72 17.16
CA GLN A 130 2.81 0.58 17.69
C GLN A 130 3.03 -0.47 16.59
N LEU A 131 2.04 -0.72 15.72
CA LEU A 131 2.20 -1.62 14.57
C LEU A 131 3.31 -1.15 13.62
N PHE A 132 3.36 0.15 13.30
CA PHE A 132 4.41 0.73 12.46
C PHE A 132 5.81 0.63 13.07
N ARG A 133 5.87 0.56 14.41
CA ARG A 133 7.11 0.36 15.16
C ARG A 133 7.50 -1.11 15.19
N GLU A 134 6.58 -2.02 15.44
CA GLU A 134 6.92 -3.44 15.67
C GLU A 134 7.08 -4.23 14.38
N LEU A 135 6.37 -3.84 13.31
CA LEU A 135 6.36 -4.55 12.04
C LEU A 135 7.15 -3.82 10.96
N PHE A 136 7.87 -4.61 10.18
CA PHE A 136 8.64 -4.19 9.02
C PHE A 136 8.04 -4.79 7.76
N VAL A 137 8.18 -4.06 6.66
CA VAL A 137 7.78 -4.53 5.33
C VAL A 137 9.03 -4.71 4.48
N LEU A 138 9.34 -5.95 4.13
CA LEU A 138 10.38 -6.25 3.15
C LEU A 138 9.74 -6.27 1.76
N ARG A 139 10.22 -5.41 0.86
CA ARG A 139 9.72 -5.31 -0.50
C ARG A 139 10.65 -6.03 -1.45
N LEU A 140 10.21 -7.19 -1.94
CA LEU A 140 10.96 -7.99 -2.90
C LEU A 140 10.69 -7.53 -4.32
N ARG A 141 11.74 -7.14 -5.06
CA ARG A 141 11.64 -6.80 -6.48
C ARG A 141 12.51 -7.70 -7.34
N CYS A 142 11.90 -8.30 -8.36
CA CYS A 142 12.64 -8.96 -9.44
C CYS A 142 11.88 -8.97 -10.76
N THR A 143 12.61 -9.15 -11.85
CA THR A 143 12.02 -9.27 -13.19
C THR A 143 12.28 -10.67 -13.72
N VAL A 144 11.21 -11.31 -14.16
CA VAL A 144 11.22 -12.62 -14.79
C VAL A 144 10.46 -12.54 -16.10
N THR A 145 10.62 -13.54 -16.96
CA THR A 145 9.87 -13.59 -18.22
C THR A 145 9.06 -14.87 -18.25
N LEU A 146 7.75 -14.74 -18.36
CA LEU A 146 6.85 -15.85 -18.63
C LEU A 146 6.75 -16.02 -20.14
N VAL A 147 7.08 -17.20 -20.63
CA VAL A 147 6.92 -17.57 -22.04
C VAL A 147 5.81 -18.61 -22.08
N CYS A 148 4.67 -18.26 -22.67
CA CYS A 148 3.49 -19.11 -22.72
C CYS A 148 2.64 -18.80 -23.95
N GLU A 149 1.69 -19.68 -24.25
CA GLU A 149 0.61 -19.38 -25.18
C GLU A 149 -0.48 -18.57 -24.49
N GLN A 150 -1.32 -17.87 -25.25
CA GLN A 150 -2.51 -17.19 -24.71
C GLN A 150 -3.66 -18.16 -24.42
N SER A 151 -3.39 -19.18 -23.61
CA SER A 151 -4.38 -20.13 -23.11
C SER A 151 -4.24 -20.28 -21.60
N GLU A 152 -5.36 -20.49 -20.89
CA GLU A 152 -5.35 -20.63 -19.43
C GLU A 152 -4.39 -21.74 -18.99
N LYS A 153 -4.46 -22.89 -19.68
CA LYS A 153 -3.60 -24.05 -19.40
C LYS A 153 -2.11 -23.72 -19.56
N SER A 154 -1.72 -23.05 -20.64
CA SER A 154 -0.31 -22.73 -20.88
C SER A 154 0.22 -21.70 -19.87
N ILE A 155 -0.59 -20.70 -19.51
CA ILE A 155 -0.24 -19.71 -18.48
C ILE A 155 0.02 -20.43 -17.14
N SER A 156 -0.92 -21.26 -16.69
CA SER A 156 -0.80 -21.97 -15.41
C SER A 156 0.38 -22.94 -15.38
N GLU A 157 0.57 -23.77 -16.43
CA GLU A 157 1.69 -24.73 -16.47
C GLU A 157 3.06 -24.03 -16.45
N ASN A 158 3.20 -22.92 -17.19
CA ASN A 158 4.46 -22.18 -17.23
C ASN A 158 4.68 -21.34 -15.95
N ALA A 159 3.62 -20.83 -15.32
CA ALA A 159 3.70 -20.17 -14.02
C ALA A 159 4.19 -21.15 -12.94
N VAL A 160 3.63 -22.36 -12.88
CA VAL A 160 4.08 -23.43 -11.95
C VAL A 160 5.56 -23.75 -12.15
N ARG A 161 6.03 -23.92 -13.39
CA ARG A 161 7.45 -24.19 -13.69
C ARG A 161 8.35 -23.06 -13.20
N LEU A 162 7.93 -21.81 -13.37
CA LEU A 162 8.69 -20.66 -12.92
C LEU A 162 8.71 -20.55 -11.39
N ARG A 163 7.60 -20.85 -10.70
CA ARG A 163 7.53 -20.93 -9.22
C ARG A 163 8.54 -21.92 -8.64
N LYS A 164 8.67 -23.11 -9.23
CA LYS A 164 9.65 -24.12 -8.78
C LYS A 164 11.10 -23.59 -8.69
N HIS A 165 11.48 -22.60 -9.49
CA HIS A 165 12.83 -22.01 -9.42
C HIS A 165 13.07 -21.24 -8.11
N PHE A 166 12.02 -20.69 -7.50
CA PHE A 166 12.09 -19.99 -6.21
C PHE A 166 12.01 -20.96 -5.03
N GLU A 167 11.36 -22.11 -5.21
CA GLU A 167 11.25 -23.17 -4.20
C GLU A 167 12.52 -24.02 -4.08
N THR A 168 13.24 -24.24 -5.18
CA THR A 168 14.41 -25.14 -5.26
C THR A 168 15.73 -24.52 -4.76
N GLY A 169 15.69 -23.38 -4.06
CA GLY A 169 16.91 -22.79 -3.48
C GLY A 169 17.85 -22.12 -4.48
N CYS A 170 17.44 -21.98 -5.75
CA CYS A 170 18.24 -21.34 -6.80
C CYS A 170 18.29 -19.81 -6.71
N VAL A 171 17.71 -19.24 -5.66
CA VAL A 171 17.59 -17.80 -5.43
C VAL A 171 18.27 -17.38 -4.13
N ALA A 172 18.95 -16.25 -4.20
CA ALA A 172 19.47 -15.53 -3.05
C ALA A 172 18.92 -14.09 -3.06
N PHE A 173 18.84 -13.46 -1.90
CA PHE A 173 18.29 -12.12 -1.74
C PHE A 173 19.36 -11.17 -1.23
N ARG A 174 19.50 -10.03 -1.90
CA ARG A 174 20.45 -8.97 -1.55
C ARG A 174 19.68 -7.73 -1.11
N VAL A 175 20.22 -7.02 -0.11
CA VAL A 175 19.71 -5.73 0.34
C VAL A 175 20.55 -4.61 -0.30
N PRO A 176 20.03 -3.81 -1.25
CA PRO A 176 20.85 -2.86 -2.01
C PRO A 176 21.56 -1.82 -1.13
N ALA A 177 20.88 -1.33 -0.08
CA ALA A 177 21.43 -0.36 0.86
C ALA A 177 22.45 -0.96 1.84
N ALA A 178 22.50 -2.29 1.96
CA ALA A 178 23.46 -3.03 2.77
C ALA A 178 24.13 -4.09 1.88
N PRO A 179 25.04 -3.67 0.97
CA PRO A 179 25.47 -4.48 -0.17
C PRO A 179 26.16 -5.79 0.19
N ASP A 180 26.74 -5.88 1.39
CA ASP A 180 27.42 -7.06 1.94
C ASP A 180 26.44 -8.10 2.51
N VAL A 181 25.18 -7.71 2.74
CA VAL A 181 24.14 -8.60 3.24
C VAL A 181 23.57 -9.44 2.11
N LEU A 182 23.76 -10.75 2.23
CA LEU A 182 23.21 -11.75 1.32
C LEU A 182 22.47 -12.83 2.11
N LEU A 183 21.20 -13.03 1.78
CA LEU A 183 20.33 -14.05 2.37
C LEU A 183 20.19 -15.20 1.36
N SER A 184 20.75 -16.35 1.68
CA SER A 184 20.62 -17.58 0.88
C SER A 184 20.05 -18.71 1.74
N GLN A 185 19.56 -19.77 1.11
CA GLN A 185 18.94 -20.89 1.82
C GLN A 185 19.88 -21.53 2.86
N GLN A 186 21.18 -21.57 2.56
CA GLN A 186 22.17 -22.22 3.40
C GLN A 186 22.87 -21.26 4.37
N ARG A 187 22.90 -19.96 4.06
CA ARG A 187 23.75 -19.01 4.79
C ARG A 187 23.27 -17.56 4.68
N VAL A 188 23.39 -16.86 5.80
CA VAL A 188 23.38 -15.39 5.87
C VAL A 188 24.83 -14.89 5.79
N GLN A 189 25.11 -13.93 4.91
CA GLN A 189 26.42 -13.29 4.75
C GLN A 189 26.35 -11.79 5.10
N GLY A 190 27.49 -11.20 5.46
CA GLY A 190 27.61 -9.78 5.83
C GLY A 190 27.19 -9.45 7.26
N VAL A 191 26.30 -10.25 7.85
CA VAL A 191 25.77 -10.12 9.21
C VAL A 191 25.59 -11.49 9.84
N ARG A 192 25.46 -11.56 11.18
CA ARG A 192 25.20 -12.83 11.86
C ARG A 192 23.77 -13.29 11.58
N ALA A 193 23.56 -14.60 11.50
CA ALA A 193 22.26 -15.18 11.16
C ALA A 193 21.21 -14.98 12.27
N ASP A 194 21.65 -14.79 13.52
CA ASP A 194 20.85 -14.57 14.72
C ASP A 194 20.52 -13.09 15.01
N GLU A 195 21.02 -12.18 14.17
CA GLU A 195 20.60 -10.77 14.18
C GLU A 195 19.11 -10.65 13.80
N SER A 196 18.52 -9.52 14.15
CA SER A 196 17.10 -9.26 13.90
C SER A 196 16.85 -8.37 12.68
N VAL A 197 15.59 -8.35 12.20
CA VAL A 197 15.15 -7.41 11.16
C VAL A 197 15.35 -5.96 11.58
N GLU A 198 15.14 -5.63 12.86
CA GLU A 198 15.41 -4.29 13.40
C GLU A 198 16.89 -3.90 13.22
N ALA A 199 17.82 -4.82 13.50
CA ALA A 199 19.25 -4.58 13.31
C ALA A 199 19.59 -4.38 11.82
N LEU A 200 18.99 -5.18 10.93
CA LEU A 200 19.14 -5.00 9.49
C LEU A 200 18.62 -3.63 9.02
N TYR A 201 17.47 -3.16 9.53
CA TYR A 201 16.96 -1.82 9.21
C TYR A 201 17.91 -0.71 9.70
N GLY A 202 18.50 -0.87 10.89
CA GLY A 202 19.52 0.04 11.40
C GLY A 202 20.73 0.13 10.47
N LEU A 203 21.17 -0.99 9.87
CA LEU A 203 22.23 -1.01 8.87
C LEU A 203 21.83 -0.33 7.56
N VAL A 204 20.61 -0.58 7.08
CA VAL A 204 20.06 -0.01 5.82
C VAL A 204 19.88 1.50 5.89
N THR A 205 19.56 2.02 7.07
CA THR A 205 19.30 3.46 7.30
C THR A 205 20.48 4.20 7.89
N ALA A 206 21.59 3.51 8.17
CA ALA A 206 22.81 4.14 8.62
C ALA A 206 23.29 5.15 7.58
N PRO A 207 23.80 6.33 8.01
CA PRO A 207 24.43 7.25 7.09
C PRO A 207 25.58 6.53 6.37
N PRO A 208 25.81 6.81 5.08
CA PRO A 208 26.93 6.23 4.34
C PRO A 208 28.22 6.48 5.14
N VAL A 209 29.03 5.44 5.33
CA VAL A 209 30.37 5.62 5.91
C VAL A 209 31.11 6.60 5.00
N GLU A 210 31.47 7.77 5.53
CA GLU A 210 32.34 8.72 4.82
C GLU A 210 33.60 7.96 4.41
N ARG A 211 33.73 7.69 3.11
CA ARG A 211 35.01 7.25 2.57
C ARG A 211 35.90 8.49 2.58
N ASP A 212 36.95 8.43 3.39
CA ASP A 212 38.06 9.40 3.34
C ASP A 212 38.46 9.58 1.87
N ASP A 213 38.25 10.78 1.35
CA ASP A 213 38.54 11.16 -0.03
C ASP A 213 40.04 11.41 -0.25
N GLY A 214 40.86 11.17 0.77
CA GLY A 214 42.31 11.35 0.72
C GLY A 214 42.75 12.80 0.81
N PHE A 215 41.83 13.73 1.09
CA PHE A 215 42.13 15.16 1.32
C PHE A 215 42.13 15.54 2.81
N GLY A 216 42.00 14.57 3.72
CA GLY A 216 42.11 14.78 5.16
C GLY A 216 43.53 15.16 5.62
N VAL A 217 43.64 16.15 6.51
CA VAL A 217 44.92 16.55 7.13
C VAL A 217 45.39 15.42 8.07
N PRO A 218 46.64 14.92 7.95
CA PRO A 218 47.13 13.85 8.83
C PRO A 218 47.14 14.29 10.29
N GLY A 219 46.43 13.55 11.16
CA GLY A 219 46.60 13.66 12.62
C GLY A 219 45.40 14.13 13.44
N VAL A 220 44.22 14.38 12.84
CA VAL A 220 43.00 14.64 13.63
C VAL A 220 42.04 13.44 13.50
N PRO A 221 41.77 12.69 14.58
CA PRO A 221 40.76 11.65 14.54
C PRO A 221 39.38 12.30 14.32
N VAL A 222 38.80 12.08 13.14
CA VAL A 222 37.40 12.43 12.85
C VAL A 222 36.53 11.62 13.80
N LYS A 223 35.91 12.28 14.78
CA LYS A 223 34.92 11.65 15.66
C LYS A 223 33.72 11.27 14.79
N ALA A 224 33.53 9.96 14.58
CA ALA A 224 32.25 9.43 14.11
C ALA A 224 31.14 10.05 14.97
N SER A 225 30.17 10.69 14.31
CA SER A 225 28.99 11.24 14.97
C SER A 225 28.23 10.09 15.66
N LYS A 226 28.46 9.91 16.97
CA LYS A 226 27.65 9.04 17.84
C LYS A 226 26.30 9.70 18.16
N LYS A 227 25.60 10.19 17.15
CA LYS A 227 24.15 10.43 17.25
C LYS A 227 23.49 9.52 16.23
N ALA A 228 23.36 8.25 16.59
CA ALA A 228 22.13 7.56 16.23
C ALA A 228 21.01 8.43 16.79
N ALA A 229 20.33 9.18 15.94
CA ALA A 229 19.16 9.92 16.37
C ALA A 229 18.24 8.90 17.06
N ASN A 230 17.86 9.17 18.31
CA ASN A 230 16.83 8.41 19.00
C ASN A 230 15.55 8.51 18.15
N GLN A 231 15.38 7.61 17.18
CA GLN A 231 14.16 7.50 16.37
C GLN A 231 12.97 7.01 17.21
N SER A 232 13.19 6.67 18.49
CA SER A 232 12.19 6.17 19.41
C SER A 232 11.11 7.19 19.83
N THR A 233 11.34 8.50 19.61
CA THR A 233 10.38 9.56 19.96
C THR A 233 9.57 10.11 18.78
N LEU A 234 9.85 9.69 17.54
CA LEU A 234 9.07 10.11 16.37
C LEU A 234 7.84 9.20 16.22
N THR A 235 6.65 9.80 16.16
CA THR A 235 5.43 9.09 15.77
C THR A 235 5.55 8.71 14.30
N LEU A 236 5.64 7.41 14.02
CA LEU A 236 5.69 6.90 12.66
C LEU A 236 4.31 7.05 12.01
N THR A 237 4.28 7.49 10.75
CA THR A 237 3.05 7.62 9.94
C THR A 237 2.88 6.49 8.93
N GLY A 238 3.77 5.49 8.96
CA GLY A 238 3.71 4.31 8.11
C GLY A 238 4.77 3.26 8.46
N TYR A 239 4.67 2.10 7.83
CA TYR A 239 5.62 1.01 8.02
C TYR A 239 7.03 1.34 7.54
N ARG A 240 8.02 0.77 8.23
CA ARG A 240 9.42 0.81 7.83
C ARG A 240 9.68 -0.22 6.75
N VAL A 241 10.14 0.24 5.57
CA VAL A 241 10.31 -0.60 4.38
C VAL A 241 11.78 -0.91 4.13
N ILE A 242 12.10 -2.18 3.87
CA ILE A 242 13.43 -2.64 3.43
C ILE A 242 13.31 -3.15 1.99
N ASP A 243 13.99 -2.50 1.05
CA ASP A 243 14.07 -2.97 -0.33
C ASP A 243 14.99 -4.20 -0.44
N VAL A 244 14.52 -5.22 -1.15
CA VAL A 244 15.22 -6.48 -1.38
C VAL A 244 15.22 -6.83 -2.87
N VAL A 245 16.36 -7.29 -3.37
CA VAL A 245 16.54 -7.69 -4.77
C VAL A 245 16.87 -9.17 -4.86
N THR A 246 16.22 -9.87 -5.80
CA THR A 246 16.51 -11.28 -6.08
C THR A 246 17.74 -11.43 -6.98
N LEU A 247 18.61 -12.35 -6.61
CA LEU A 247 19.67 -12.89 -7.45
C LEU A 247 19.30 -14.32 -7.84
N MET A 248 19.21 -14.59 -9.14
CA MET A 248 18.98 -15.95 -9.65
C MET A 248 20.31 -16.55 -10.11
N ARG A 249 20.57 -17.78 -9.67
CA ARG A 249 21.73 -18.56 -10.09
C ARG A 249 21.62 -18.90 -11.59
N LYS A 250 22.65 -18.54 -12.38
CA LYS A 250 22.69 -18.79 -13.85
C LYS A 250 23.41 -20.08 -14.28
N SER A 251 24.20 -20.72 -13.41
CA SER A 251 25.08 -21.84 -13.78
C SER A 251 24.67 -23.18 -13.14
N ASN A 252 24.53 -24.21 -13.99
CA ASN A 252 24.28 -25.62 -13.64
C ASN A 252 25.57 -26.46 -13.71
N HIS A 253 26.62 -26.10 -12.97
CA HIS A 253 27.88 -26.86 -13.02
C HIS A 253 27.73 -28.23 -12.31
N GLU A 254 28.40 -29.26 -12.86
CA GLU A 254 28.16 -30.71 -12.67
C GLU A 254 28.24 -31.28 -11.25
N TRP A 255 28.71 -30.52 -10.25
CA TRP A 255 28.83 -31.02 -8.87
C TRP A 255 27.63 -30.71 -7.96
N ASP A 256 26.63 -29.95 -8.44
CA ASP A 256 25.50 -29.50 -7.62
C ASP A 256 24.17 -30.25 -7.84
N MET A 257 24.12 -31.25 -8.73
CA MET A 257 22.87 -31.95 -9.13
C MET A 257 22.91 -33.49 -8.98
N GLN A 258 23.51 -34.02 -7.91
CA GLN A 258 23.12 -35.39 -7.52
C GLN A 258 21.79 -35.31 -6.77
N LEU A 259 20.71 -35.70 -7.48
CA LEU A 259 19.27 -35.76 -7.10
C LEU A 259 18.51 -34.46 -7.47
N ARG A 260 17.57 -34.39 -8.42
CA ARG A 260 16.69 -35.39 -9.06
C ARG A 260 16.47 -35.02 -10.53
N ARG A 261 16.46 -36.04 -11.40
CA ARG A 261 15.96 -35.94 -12.78
C ARG A 261 14.47 -35.56 -12.77
N GLU A 262 14.13 -34.29 -12.89
CA GLU A 262 12.90 -33.92 -13.60
C GLU A 262 13.28 -33.84 -15.08
N ALA A 263 12.66 -34.69 -15.90
CA ALA A 263 12.90 -34.71 -17.33
C ALA A 263 12.62 -33.31 -17.91
N CYS A 264 13.57 -32.80 -18.69
CA CYS A 264 13.34 -31.64 -19.53
C CYS A 264 12.32 -32.08 -20.60
N ASN A 265 11.03 -31.81 -20.36
CA ASN A 265 10.03 -31.91 -21.42
C ASN A 265 10.29 -30.76 -22.39
N VAL A 266 11.15 -31.02 -23.38
CA VAL A 266 11.27 -30.19 -24.56
C VAL A 266 10.06 -30.53 -25.43
N THR A 267 8.96 -29.80 -25.26
CA THR A 267 7.90 -29.73 -26.26
C THR A 267 8.42 -28.87 -27.41
N ILE A 268 8.86 -29.50 -28.50
CA ILE A 268 8.96 -28.84 -29.80
C ILE A 268 7.55 -28.82 -30.36
N ASP A 269 6.82 -27.74 -30.09
CA ASP A 269 5.52 -27.54 -30.74
C ASP A 269 5.76 -26.96 -32.14
N ASN A 270 5.59 -27.80 -33.15
CA ASN A 270 5.61 -27.41 -34.56
C ASN A 270 4.28 -26.77 -35.00
N ARG A 271 3.41 -26.34 -34.08
CA ARG A 271 2.11 -25.74 -34.39
C ARG A 271 2.12 -24.24 -34.07
N ASN A 272 2.12 -23.46 -35.15
CA ASN A 272 1.89 -22.01 -35.24
C ASN A 272 2.89 -21.10 -34.51
N GLU A 273 3.81 -20.52 -35.29
CA GLU A 273 4.64 -19.36 -34.93
C GLU A 273 3.85 -18.10 -34.48
N GLY A 274 2.51 -18.15 -34.43
CA GLY A 274 1.63 -17.00 -34.19
C GLY A 274 1.01 -16.86 -32.79
N GLN A 275 1.28 -17.73 -31.81
CA GLN A 275 0.55 -17.70 -30.51
C GLN A 275 1.40 -17.73 -29.23
N ILE A 276 2.73 -17.77 -29.32
CA ILE A 276 3.62 -17.68 -28.16
C ILE A 276 3.82 -16.20 -27.79
N VAL A 277 3.52 -15.83 -26.56
CA VAL A 277 3.79 -14.51 -25.98
C VAL A 277 4.90 -14.59 -24.94
N LYS A 278 5.77 -13.58 -24.97
CA LYS A 278 6.77 -13.32 -23.93
C LYS A 278 6.26 -12.18 -23.08
N ILE A 279 5.86 -12.50 -21.85
CA ILE A 279 5.32 -11.53 -20.91
C ILE A 279 6.43 -11.20 -19.91
N PRO A 280 7.02 -10.00 -19.94
CA PRO A 280 7.90 -9.55 -18.87
C PRO A 280 7.06 -9.33 -17.61
N ILE A 281 7.38 -10.07 -16.55
CA ILE A 281 6.70 -9.97 -15.26
C ILE A 281 7.65 -9.28 -14.30
N GLN A 282 7.23 -8.14 -13.77
CA GLN A 282 7.84 -7.54 -12.60
C GLN A 282 7.16 -8.12 -11.36
N LEU A 283 7.90 -8.97 -10.65
CA LEU A 283 7.52 -9.43 -9.33
C LEU A 283 7.85 -8.31 -8.35
N ASP A 284 6.82 -7.85 -7.68
CA ASP A 284 6.88 -6.86 -6.61
C ASP A 284 5.91 -7.34 -5.54
N PHE A 285 6.46 -7.78 -4.40
CA PHE A 285 5.67 -8.36 -3.34
C PHE A 285 6.19 -7.93 -1.98
N LEU A 286 5.27 -7.89 -1.02
CA LEU A 286 5.52 -7.42 0.33
C LEU A 286 5.54 -8.60 1.29
N THR A 287 6.55 -8.66 2.13
CA THR A 287 6.65 -9.59 3.24
C THR A 287 6.62 -8.80 4.54
N VAL A 288 5.73 -9.17 5.45
CA VAL A 288 5.70 -8.58 6.79
C VAL A 288 6.58 -9.42 7.73
N ALA A 289 7.38 -8.76 8.55
CA ALA A 289 8.16 -9.41 9.59
C ALA A 289 8.14 -8.56 10.87
N HIS A 290 8.22 -9.20 12.03
CA HIS A 290 8.37 -8.48 13.29
C HIS A 290 9.83 -8.03 13.47
N GLY A 291 10.07 -6.95 14.19
CA GLY A 291 11.42 -6.41 14.39
C GLY A 291 12.40 -7.37 15.06
N ASN A 292 11.88 -8.31 15.86
CA ASN A 292 12.69 -9.38 16.49
C ASN A 292 12.98 -10.56 15.56
N THR A 293 12.33 -10.65 14.39
CA THR A 293 12.47 -11.78 13.46
C THR A 293 13.93 -11.98 13.09
N LYS A 294 14.41 -13.23 13.16
CA LYS A 294 15.80 -13.56 12.86
C LYS A 294 16.11 -13.57 11.38
N LEU A 295 17.31 -13.13 11.00
CA LEU A 295 17.72 -13.07 9.59
C LEU A 295 17.80 -14.44 8.91
N GLN A 296 18.08 -15.50 9.68
CA GLN A 296 18.06 -16.88 9.17
C GLN A 296 16.69 -17.30 8.60
N ASP A 297 15.59 -16.74 9.11
CA ASP A 297 14.23 -17.06 8.65
C ASP A 297 13.80 -16.26 7.41
N LEU A 298 14.46 -15.13 7.14
CA LEU A 298 14.05 -14.22 6.07
C LEU A 298 14.17 -14.82 4.67
N HIS A 299 15.15 -15.69 4.41
CA HIS A 299 15.26 -16.36 3.10
C HIS A 299 13.98 -17.14 2.79
N ARG A 300 13.50 -17.94 3.75
CA ARG A 300 12.25 -18.71 3.62
C ARG A 300 11.05 -17.80 3.40
N TYR A 301 10.93 -16.70 4.15
CA TYR A 301 9.81 -15.76 4.00
C TYR A 301 9.82 -15.03 2.66
N LEU A 302 11.00 -14.64 2.16
CA LEU A 302 11.16 -13.99 0.86
C LEU A 302 10.94 -14.96 -0.31
N ALA A 303 11.37 -16.21 -0.18
CA ALA A 303 11.09 -17.25 -1.16
C ALA A 303 9.59 -17.53 -1.25
N HIS A 304 8.90 -17.68 -0.10
CA HIS A 304 7.45 -17.87 -0.06
C HIS A 304 6.69 -16.65 -0.63
N SER A 305 7.16 -15.45 -0.33
CA SER A 305 6.66 -14.20 -0.90
C SER A 305 6.73 -14.14 -2.42
N ALA A 306 7.83 -14.61 -3.02
CA ALA A 306 7.94 -14.72 -4.47
C ALA A 306 6.90 -15.70 -5.05
N VAL A 307 6.72 -16.87 -4.43
CA VAL A 307 5.72 -17.88 -4.84
C VAL A 307 4.31 -17.30 -4.82
N ARG A 308 3.91 -16.65 -3.72
CA ARG A 308 2.60 -15.98 -3.60
C ARG A 308 2.41 -14.86 -4.62
N SER A 309 3.48 -14.10 -4.92
CA SER A 309 3.45 -13.08 -5.97
C SER A 309 3.12 -13.67 -7.34
N PHE A 310 3.72 -14.82 -7.67
CA PHE A 310 3.41 -15.52 -8.92
C PHE A 310 1.98 -16.02 -8.99
N GLU A 311 1.46 -16.59 -7.90
CA GLU A 311 0.06 -17.04 -7.84
C GLU A 311 -0.90 -15.88 -8.09
N LEU A 312 -0.64 -14.73 -7.46
CA LEU A 312 -1.46 -13.54 -7.67
C LEU A 312 -1.42 -13.04 -9.12
N ILE A 313 -0.23 -13.04 -9.75
CA ILE A 313 -0.06 -12.61 -11.15
C ILE A 313 -0.70 -13.62 -12.10
N GLU A 314 -0.51 -14.93 -11.87
CA GLU A 314 -1.15 -15.99 -12.64
C GLU A 314 -2.67 -15.84 -12.61
N GLN A 315 -3.26 -15.73 -11.42
CA GLN A 315 -4.69 -15.53 -11.25
C GLN A 315 -5.19 -14.31 -12.02
N ALA A 316 -4.45 -13.19 -11.95
CA ALA A 316 -4.81 -11.98 -12.68
C ALA A 316 -4.69 -12.13 -14.20
N LEU A 317 -3.68 -12.84 -14.72
CA LEU A 317 -3.52 -13.08 -16.15
C LEU A 317 -4.63 -14.00 -16.70
N VAL A 318 -4.99 -15.04 -15.95
CA VAL A 318 -6.09 -15.95 -16.27
C VAL A 318 -7.44 -15.22 -16.25
N GLU A 319 -7.67 -14.39 -15.22
CA GLU A 319 -8.87 -13.55 -15.12
C GLU A 319 -8.99 -12.58 -16.31
N GLN A 320 -7.89 -11.90 -16.68
CA GLN A 320 -7.85 -11.05 -17.87
C GLN A 320 -8.19 -11.83 -19.14
N LEU A 321 -7.63 -13.03 -19.33
CA LEU A 321 -7.94 -13.84 -20.50
C LEU A 321 -9.43 -14.22 -20.55
N ARG A 322 -10.03 -14.57 -19.41
CA ARG A 322 -11.46 -14.93 -19.31
C ARG A 322 -12.38 -13.76 -19.65
N GLU A 323 -12.13 -12.61 -19.02
CA GLU A 323 -13.03 -11.45 -19.10
C GLU A 323 -12.76 -10.54 -20.30
N GLN A 324 -11.49 -10.37 -20.67
CA GLN A 324 -11.03 -9.43 -21.71
C GLN A 324 -10.56 -10.12 -22.99
N LYS A 325 -10.54 -11.46 -23.02
CA LYS A 325 -10.13 -12.28 -24.18
C LYS A 325 -8.67 -12.10 -24.63
N ARG A 326 -7.86 -11.40 -23.83
CA ARG A 326 -6.40 -11.26 -24.01
C ARG A 326 -5.74 -10.93 -22.68
N CYS A 327 -4.43 -11.16 -22.59
CA CYS A 327 -3.62 -10.72 -21.46
C CYS A 327 -3.00 -9.34 -21.73
N PHE A 328 -2.89 -8.52 -20.69
CA PHE A 328 -2.18 -7.26 -20.73
C PHE A 328 -0.86 -7.37 -19.98
N ALA A 329 0.14 -6.59 -20.39
CA ALA A 329 1.31 -6.36 -19.56
C ALA A 329 0.85 -5.80 -18.21
N SER A 330 1.16 -6.49 -17.12
CA SER A 330 0.60 -6.21 -15.80
C SER A 330 1.70 -6.11 -14.74
N LYS A 331 1.42 -5.37 -13.66
CA LYS A 331 2.30 -5.30 -12.49
C LYS A 331 1.50 -5.28 -11.20
N CYS A 332 2.17 -5.56 -10.09
CA CYS A 332 1.60 -5.37 -8.77
C CYS A 332 1.46 -3.88 -8.44
N TYR A 333 0.31 -3.54 -7.85
CA TYR A 333 0.01 -2.28 -7.21
C TYR A 333 -0.28 -2.59 -5.74
N HIS A 334 0.49 -2.00 -4.85
CA HIS A 334 0.30 -2.13 -3.41
C HIS A 334 -0.55 -0.96 -2.92
N PHE A 335 -1.58 -1.23 -2.15
CA PHE A 335 -2.49 -0.25 -1.57
C PHE A 335 -2.37 -0.29 -0.05
N MET A 336 -2.45 0.86 0.60
CA MET A 336 -2.44 0.97 2.06
C MET A 336 -3.61 1.86 2.50
N PRO A 337 -4.88 1.41 2.38
CA PRO A 337 -6.00 2.16 2.90
C PRO A 337 -5.86 2.34 4.42
N ARG A 338 -6.06 3.56 4.91
CA ARG A 338 -5.95 3.89 6.34
C ARG A 338 -6.95 3.07 7.17
N GLU A 339 -8.12 2.82 6.61
CA GLU A 339 -9.19 2.04 7.20
C GLU A 339 -8.80 0.57 7.37
N LEU A 340 -7.86 0.04 6.57
CA LEU A 340 -7.38 -1.33 6.73
C LEU A 340 -6.18 -1.41 7.67
N GLY A 341 -5.29 -0.41 7.65
CA GLY A 341 -4.09 -0.42 8.48
C GLY A 341 -3.06 -1.47 8.07
N HIS A 342 -3.24 -2.11 6.91
CA HIS A 342 -2.30 -3.07 6.33
C HIS A 342 -2.34 -2.99 4.81
N PHE A 343 -1.30 -3.50 4.16
CA PHE A 343 -1.22 -3.51 2.70
C PHE A 343 -2.20 -4.51 2.09
N VAL A 344 -2.68 -4.18 0.89
CA VAL A 344 -3.39 -5.07 -0.05
C VAL A 344 -2.77 -4.89 -1.43
N THR A 345 -2.43 -5.99 -2.11
CA THR A 345 -1.76 -6.00 -3.41
C THR A 345 -2.73 -6.45 -4.48
N CYS A 346 -2.88 -5.68 -5.56
CA CYS A 346 -3.61 -6.10 -6.75
C CYS A 346 -2.71 -6.09 -7.97
N VAL A 347 -2.99 -6.96 -8.93
CA VAL A 347 -2.29 -6.94 -10.22
C VAL A 347 -3.18 -6.27 -11.25
N TYR A 348 -2.69 -5.18 -11.82
CA TYR A 348 -3.39 -4.42 -12.85
C TYR A 348 -2.55 -4.26 -14.12
N PRO A 349 -3.22 -4.10 -15.28
CA PRO A 349 -2.57 -3.72 -16.53
C PRO A 349 -1.79 -2.41 -16.41
N VAL A 350 -0.59 -2.40 -17.00
CA VAL A 350 0.27 -1.23 -17.15
C VAL A 350 -0.24 -0.39 -18.32
N GLY A 351 -0.24 0.93 -18.14
CA GLY A 351 -0.76 1.87 -19.13
C GLY A 351 -2.25 2.15 -18.96
N ASP A 352 -2.83 2.73 -20.00
CA ASP A 352 -4.19 3.27 -19.99
C ASP A 352 -5.25 2.29 -20.49
N GLU A 353 -4.83 1.10 -20.94
CA GLU A 353 -5.74 0.07 -21.44
C GLU A 353 -5.68 -1.19 -20.55
N PRO A 354 -6.82 -1.66 -20.01
CA PRO A 354 -8.12 -1.00 -20.01
C PRO A 354 -8.11 0.26 -19.14
N SER A 355 -8.99 1.20 -19.48
CA SER A 355 -9.09 2.49 -18.77
C SER A 355 -9.54 2.29 -17.33
N GLU A 356 -9.26 3.26 -16.46
CA GLU A 356 -9.72 3.21 -15.06
C GLU A 356 -11.24 3.06 -14.93
N SER A 357 -12.00 3.49 -15.94
CA SER A 357 -13.45 3.38 -16.00
C SER A 357 -13.94 2.10 -16.69
N ASP A 358 -13.07 1.18 -17.08
CA ASP A 358 -13.48 -0.09 -17.68
C ASP A 358 -14.27 -0.97 -16.71
N ALA A 359 -15.32 -1.63 -17.21
CA ALA A 359 -16.23 -2.44 -16.40
C ALA A 359 -15.55 -3.59 -15.67
N TYR A 360 -14.49 -4.18 -16.23
CA TYR A 360 -13.70 -5.22 -15.57
C TYR A 360 -13.00 -4.69 -14.32
N LEU A 361 -12.27 -3.57 -14.45
CA LEU A 361 -11.59 -2.95 -13.31
C LEU A 361 -12.58 -2.43 -12.27
N GLN A 362 -13.74 -1.90 -12.70
CA GLN A 362 -14.80 -1.49 -11.78
C GLN A 362 -15.34 -2.65 -10.95
N ARG A 363 -15.69 -3.79 -11.59
CA ARG A 363 -16.17 -4.99 -10.89
C ARG A 363 -15.13 -5.51 -9.91
N LYS A 364 -13.88 -5.64 -10.35
CA LYS A 364 -12.77 -6.11 -9.51
C LYS A 364 -12.61 -5.26 -8.24
N ARG A 365 -12.64 -3.93 -8.37
CA ARG A 365 -12.60 -3.02 -7.22
C ARG A 365 -13.85 -3.10 -6.35
N ALA A 366 -15.04 -3.21 -6.93
CA ALA A 366 -16.27 -3.36 -6.16
C ALA A 366 -16.26 -4.63 -5.29
N THR A 367 -15.71 -5.74 -5.81
CA THR A 367 -15.49 -6.97 -5.05
C THR A 367 -14.56 -6.72 -3.87
N LEU A 368 -13.42 -6.04 -4.08
CA LEU A 368 -12.48 -5.71 -3.00
C LEU A 368 -13.11 -4.79 -1.94
N HIS A 369 -13.93 -3.82 -2.33
CA HIS A 369 -14.67 -2.98 -1.37
C HIS A 369 -15.62 -3.82 -0.50
N LYS A 370 -16.42 -4.70 -1.13
CA LYS A 370 -17.36 -5.59 -0.41
C LYS A 370 -16.60 -6.54 0.51
N GLU A 371 -15.51 -7.11 0.01
CA GLU A 371 -14.67 -8.06 0.74
C GLU A 371 -14.02 -7.42 1.97
N PHE A 372 -13.45 -6.22 1.82
CA PHE A 372 -12.78 -5.53 2.92
C PHE A 372 -13.70 -4.59 3.73
N TYR A 373 -15.03 -4.65 3.55
CA TYR A 373 -15.98 -3.75 4.24
C TYR A 373 -15.59 -2.27 4.13
N LEU A 374 -15.08 -1.86 2.97
CA LEU A 374 -14.71 -0.48 2.72
C LEU A 374 -15.92 0.32 2.21
N PRO A 375 -16.10 1.59 2.66
CA PRO A 375 -17.14 2.45 2.15
C PRO A 375 -17.13 2.59 0.62
N GLY A 376 -18.31 2.69 0.01
CA GLY A 376 -18.46 2.93 -1.43
C GLY A 376 -18.39 4.41 -1.84
N ASN A 377 -18.01 5.31 -0.93
CA ASN A 377 -18.05 6.77 -1.14
C ASN A 377 -16.75 7.36 -1.73
N ARG A 378 -15.67 6.59 -1.80
CA ARG A 378 -14.39 7.01 -2.37
C ARG A 378 -13.64 5.82 -2.99
N PRO A 379 -12.75 6.04 -3.97
CA PRO A 379 -11.89 4.99 -4.49
C PRO A 379 -10.74 4.62 -3.51
N TYR A 380 -10.50 3.32 -3.33
CA TYR A 380 -9.35 2.81 -2.55
C TYR A 380 -8.32 2.04 -3.38
N PHE A 381 -8.75 1.47 -4.51
CA PHE A 381 -7.97 0.48 -5.27
C PHE A 381 -7.80 0.85 -6.76
N ARG A 382 -7.89 2.13 -7.14
CA ARG A 382 -7.52 2.57 -8.51
C ARG A 382 -6.01 2.69 -8.63
N LYS A 383 -5.43 2.61 -9.84
CA LYS A 383 -3.95 2.68 -10.00
C LYS A 383 -3.34 3.93 -9.33
N GLY A 384 -4.08 5.05 -9.31
CA GLY A 384 -3.70 6.30 -8.63
C GLY A 384 -3.55 6.18 -7.11
N ASN A 385 -4.31 5.29 -6.46
CA ASN A 385 -4.23 5.00 -5.02
C ASN A 385 -3.01 4.13 -4.65
N GLY A 386 -2.23 3.68 -5.64
CA GLY A 386 -1.06 2.85 -5.41
C GLY A 386 -0.04 3.54 -4.50
N TYR A 387 0.38 2.83 -3.45
CA TYR A 387 1.35 3.28 -2.48
C TYR A 387 2.71 3.58 -3.14
N ARG A 388 3.29 4.73 -2.81
CA ARG A 388 4.56 5.19 -3.37
C ARG A 388 5.68 4.96 -2.36
N PHE A 389 6.48 3.94 -2.60
CA PHE A 389 7.61 3.56 -1.73
C PHE A 389 8.84 4.49 -1.83
N GLN A 390 8.96 5.28 -2.90
CA GLN A 390 10.12 6.14 -3.15
C GLN A 390 9.72 7.62 -3.08
N SER A 391 10.56 8.45 -2.49
CA SER A 391 10.44 9.90 -2.59
C SER A 391 10.84 10.33 -4.01
N SER A 392 9.87 10.82 -4.78
CA SER A 392 10.06 11.26 -6.18
C SER A 392 10.79 12.59 -6.31
N GLY A 393 11.69 12.92 -5.37
CA GLY A 393 12.28 14.27 -5.19
C GLY A 393 11.28 15.34 -4.74
N ILE A 394 9.99 15.13 -4.99
CA ILE A 394 8.88 16.00 -4.57
C ILE A 394 8.38 15.55 -3.20
N LEU A 395 8.25 16.50 -2.27
CA LEU A 395 7.75 16.24 -0.93
C LEU A 395 6.28 15.83 -0.96
N GLN A 396 5.93 14.81 -0.19
CA GLN A 396 4.55 14.37 0.03
C GLN A 396 4.11 14.73 1.44
N ASN A 397 2.89 15.25 1.57
CA ASN A 397 2.28 15.59 2.85
C ASN A 397 3.22 16.28 3.87
N PRO A 398 3.96 17.34 3.51
CA PRO A 398 4.89 18.00 4.44
C PRO A 398 4.23 18.50 5.73
N HIS A 399 2.92 18.75 5.71
CA HIS A 399 2.15 19.11 6.90
C HIS A 399 2.17 18.06 8.02
N GLN A 400 2.38 16.77 7.71
CA GLN A 400 2.33 15.69 8.70
C GLN A 400 3.50 15.73 9.70
N THR A 401 4.58 16.45 9.39
CA THR A 401 5.74 16.61 10.29
C THR A 401 5.65 17.85 11.16
N LEU A 402 4.57 18.63 11.04
CA LEU A 402 4.38 19.87 11.79
C LEU A 402 3.64 19.61 13.10
N ALA A 403 3.93 20.41 14.12
CA ALA A 403 3.15 20.42 15.36
C ALA A 403 1.78 21.05 15.11
N VAL A 404 0.75 20.50 15.75
CA VAL A 404 -0.61 21.07 15.72
C VAL A 404 -0.64 22.30 16.64
N PRO A 405 -1.07 23.49 16.17
CA PRO A 405 -1.06 24.72 16.98
C PRO A 405 -1.94 24.64 18.23
N TYR A 406 -3.17 24.11 18.11
CA TYR A 406 -4.10 23.89 19.23
C TYR A 406 -4.43 22.40 19.34
N PRO A 407 -3.58 21.59 20.01
CA PRO A 407 -3.78 20.13 20.11
C PRO A 407 -5.08 19.74 20.81
N ASP A 408 -5.52 20.55 21.79
CA ASP A 408 -6.74 20.34 22.57
C ASP A 408 -7.98 20.99 21.92
N GLY A 409 -7.77 21.75 20.84
CA GLY A 409 -8.82 22.44 20.12
C GLY A 409 -9.38 21.66 18.92
N LEU A 410 -10.28 22.29 18.16
CA LEU A 410 -10.89 21.67 16.99
C LEU A 410 -9.97 21.80 15.77
N THR A 411 -9.31 20.69 15.43
CA THR A 411 -8.40 20.61 14.27
C THR A 411 -8.95 19.70 13.18
N ALA A 412 -8.95 20.19 11.93
CA ALA A 412 -9.26 19.41 10.75
C ALA A 412 -8.25 19.71 9.64
N VAL A 413 -7.74 18.67 8.99
CA VAL A 413 -6.71 18.75 7.95
C VAL A 413 -7.15 18.01 6.70
N VAL A 414 -6.45 18.24 5.60
CA VAL A 414 -6.59 17.49 4.34
C VAL A 414 -6.58 15.98 4.60
N ASP A 415 -7.53 15.26 4.00
CA ASP A 415 -7.65 13.81 4.06
C ASP A 415 -7.05 13.19 2.80
N GLY A 416 -5.99 12.39 2.94
CA GLY A 416 -5.27 11.78 1.84
C GLY A 416 -3.87 12.35 1.59
N ILE A 417 -3.36 12.10 0.39
CA ILE A 417 -1.98 12.36 -0.03
C ILE A 417 -1.96 13.39 -1.17
N TYR A 418 -1.08 14.38 -1.05
CA TYR A 418 -0.75 15.35 -2.11
C TYR A 418 0.78 15.51 -2.23
N THR A 419 1.24 16.05 -3.35
CA THR A 419 2.63 16.48 -3.54
C THR A 419 2.76 17.99 -3.43
N TYR A 420 3.83 18.47 -2.81
CA TYR A 420 4.07 19.90 -2.63
C TYR A 420 4.73 20.52 -3.86
N HIS A 421 3.96 21.30 -4.60
CA HIS A 421 4.44 22.06 -5.74
C HIS A 421 4.75 23.51 -5.36
N HIS A 422 5.93 23.99 -5.74
CA HIS A 422 6.42 25.33 -5.38
C HIS A 422 7.29 25.94 -6.48
N TYR A 423 7.67 27.21 -6.32
CA TYR A 423 8.50 27.93 -7.29
C TYR A 423 9.81 27.22 -7.63
N MET A 424 10.31 27.45 -8.84
CA MET A 424 11.60 26.92 -9.34
C MET A 424 11.64 25.40 -9.53
N GLN A 425 10.51 24.71 -9.38
CA GLN A 425 10.40 23.30 -9.76
C GLN A 425 10.30 23.16 -11.29
N ASP A 426 10.52 21.92 -11.77
CA ASP A 426 10.41 21.56 -13.19
C ASP A 426 11.37 22.35 -14.11
N SER A 427 12.48 22.85 -13.53
CA SER A 427 13.45 23.72 -14.22
C SER A 427 12.81 24.97 -14.84
N PHE A 428 11.80 25.54 -14.18
CA PHE A 428 11.03 26.68 -14.68
C PHE A 428 11.02 27.85 -13.69
N ASP A 429 11.41 29.04 -14.16
CA ASP A 429 11.40 30.28 -13.36
C ASP A 429 10.03 30.97 -13.41
N ASP A 430 9.25 30.67 -12.39
CA ASP A 430 7.93 31.21 -12.11
C ASP A 430 7.90 32.18 -10.92
N LYS A 431 9.07 32.66 -10.49
CA LYS A 431 9.18 33.55 -9.33
C LYS A 431 8.39 34.83 -9.55
N GLY A 432 7.50 35.10 -8.60
CA GLY A 432 6.71 36.32 -8.57
C GLY A 432 5.46 36.29 -9.44
N TRP A 433 5.08 35.16 -10.05
CA TRP A 433 3.81 35.07 -10.81
C TRP A 433 3.17 33.67 -10.83
N GLY A 434 3.92 32.61 -10.49
CA GLY A 434 3.43 31.22 -10.54
C GLY A 434 2.60 30.74 -9.33
N CYS A 435 2.31 31.58 -8.34
CA CYS A 435 1.77 31.10 -7.04
C CYS A 435 0.48 30.29 -7.19
N ALA A 436 -0.47 30.78 -7.97
CA ALA A 436 -1.74 30.09 -8.22
C ALA A 436 -1.57 28.84 -9.11
N TYR A 437 -0.61 28.85 -10.05
CA TYR A 437 -0.27 27.67 -10.86
C TYR A 437 0.27 26.54 -9.98
N ARG A 438 1.18 26.83 -9.06
CA ARG A 438 1.74 25.84 -8.12
C ARG A 438 0.71 25.34 -7.11
N SER A 439 -0.20 26.21 -6.67
CA SER A 439 -1.35 25.78 -5.87
C SER A 439 -2.25 24.82 -6.64
N LEU A 440 -2.62 25.14 -7.89
CA LEU A 440 -3.38 24.25 -8.77
C LEU A 440 -2.69 22.90 -8.99
N GLN A 441 -1.38 22.87 -9.22
CA GLN A 441 -0.62 21.63 -9.32
C GLN A 441 -0.71 20.78 -8.04
N THR A 442 -0.63 21.41 -6.87
CA THR A 442 -0.84 20.75 -5.58
C THR A 442 -2.26 20.17 -5.47
N LEU A 443 -3.29 20.91 -5.85
CA LEU A 443 -4.67 20.44 -5.85
C LEU A 443 -4.87 19.24 -6.79
N ILE A 444 -4.39 19.33 -8.04
CA ILE A 444 -4.48 18.23 -9.02
C ILE A 444 -3.73 16.99 -8.53
N SER A 445 -2.59 17.18 -7.86
CA SER A 445 -1.84 16.05 -7.31
C SER A 445 -2.65 15.23 -6.31
N TRP A 446 -3.48 15.89 -5.50
CA TRP A 446 -4.36 15.23 -4.54
C TRP A 446 -5.39 14.36 -5.27
N PHE A 447 -6.09 14.88 -6.28
CA PHE A 447 -7.06 14.10 -7.06
C PHE A 447 -6.44 12.90 -7.77
N ASN A 448 -5.24 13.08 -8.32
CA ASN A 448 -4.46 12.01 -8.95
C ASN A 448 -4.11 10.91 -7.94
N LEU A 449 -3.61 11.29 -6.77
CA LEU A 449 -3.18 10.38 -5.70
C LEU A 449 -4.35 9.70 -4.96
N GLN A 450 -5.50 10.36 -4.93
CA GLN A 450 -6.73 9.78 -4.41
C GLN A 450 -7.48 8.96 -5.46
N GLY A 451 -6.96 8.85 -6.69
CA GLY A 451 -7.56 8.01 -7.74
C GLY A 451 -8.85 8.58 -8.35
N TYR A 452 -9.15 9.86 -8.15
CA TYR A 452 -10.33 10.49 -8.77
C TYR A 452 -10.14 10.76 -10.26
N SER A 453 -8.90 10.95 -10.72
CA SER A 453 -8.60 11.18 -12.14
C SER A 453 -8.96 9.98 -13.02
N THR A 454 -9.59 10.26 -14.16
CA THR A 454 -10.01 9.25 -15.15
C THR A 454 -8.96 8.99 -16.23
N GLY A 455 -8.06 9.95 -16.47
CA GLY A 455 -6.93 9.84 -17.38
C GLY A 455 -5.58 9.60 -16.67
N PRO A 456 -4.47 9.61 -17.42
CA PRO A 456 -3.13 9.48 -16.85
C PRO A 456 -2.89 10.54 -15.77
N PRO A 457 -2.40 10.18 -14.58
CA PRO A 457 -2.17 11.12 -13.49
C PRO A 457 -0.97 12.01 -13.83
N THR A 458 -1.23 13.09 -14.55
CA THR A 458 -0.23 14.09 -14.94
C THR A 458 -0.46 15.37 -14.16
N ILE A 459 0.63 16.05 -13.81
CA ILE A 459 0.59 17.39 -13.24
C ILE A 459 0.79 18.35 -14.41
N PRO A 460 -0.18 19.24 -14.72
CA PRO A 460 -0.05 20.12 -15.86
C PRO A 460 1.06 21.15 -15.66
N SER A 461 1.79 21.46 -16.72
CA SER A 461 2.74 22.57 -16.72
C SER A 461 2.03 23.92 -16.74
N HIS A 462 2.76 25.00 -16.48
CA HIS A 462 2.25 26.37 -16.65
C HIS A 462 1.67 26.59 -18.05
N THR A 463 2.33 26.06 -19.08
CA THR A 463 1.88 26.19 -20.47
C THR A 463 0.59 25.39 -20.71
N ASP A 464 0.43 24.22 -20.10
CA ASP A 464 -0.79 23.42 -20.25
C ASP A 464 -1.98 24.13 -19.59
N ILE A 465 -1.76 24.73 -18.42
CA ILE A 465 -2.77 25.54 -17.71
C ILE A 465 -3.18 26.75 -18.56
N GLN A 466 -2.21 27.48 -19.13
CA GLN A 466 -2.50 28.62 -20.01
C GLN A 466 -3.26 28.20 -21.27
N LYS A 467 -2.84 27.10 -21.91
CA LYS A 467 -3.54 26.54 -23.08
C LYS A 467 -4.96 26.10 -22.74
N CYS A 468 -5.17 25.55 -21.55
CA CYS A 468 -6.50 25.20 -21.05
C CYS A 468 -7.41 26.43 -20.99
N LEU A 469 -6.96 27.52 -20.36
CA LEU A 469 -7.73 28.76 -20.24
C LEU A 469 -8.03 29.42 -21.59
N VAL A 470 -7.10 29.34 -22.55
CA VAL A 470 -7.37 29.80 -23.92
C VAL A 470 -8.36 28.89 -24.63
N ARG A 471 -8.23 27.57 -24.50
CA ARG A 471 -9.10 26.58 -25.15
C ARG A 471 -10.56 26.74 -24.74
N VAL A 472 -10.82 27.00 -23.45
CA VAL A 472 -12.18 27.23 -22.92
C VAL A 472 -12.71 28.64 -23.15
N GLY A 473 -11.90 29.53 -23.76
CA GLY A 473 -12.31 30.89 -24.11
C GLY A 473 -12.21 31.93 -22.99
N ASP A 474 -11.62 31.58 -21.84
CA ASP A 474 -11.44 32.50 -20.71
C ASP A 474 -10.33 33.54 -20.99
N LYS A 475 -9.26 33.12 -21.68
CA LYS A 475 -8.12 33.98 -22.03
C LYS A 475 -7.88 34.08 -23.53
N GLN A 476 -7.26 35.18 -23.95
CA GLN A 476 -6.85 35.39 -25.35
C GLN A 476 -5.61 34.55 -25.70
N PRO A 477 -5.38 34.18 -26.99
CA PRO A 477 -4.25 33.33 -27.40
C PRO A 477 -2.86 33.81 -26.94
N ALA A 478 -2.66 35.14 -26.85
CA ALA A 478 -1.41 35.74 -26.36
C ALA A 478 -1.09 35.43 -24.88
N PHE A 479 -2.05 34.86 -24.14
CA PHE A 479 -1.85 34.43 -22.75
C PHE A 479 -0.89 33.23 -22.64
N VAL A 480 -0.82 32.37 -23.66
CA VAL A 480 0.06 31.20 -23.68
C VAL A 480 1.52 31.65 -23.81
N GLY A 481 2.39 31.15 -22.92
CA GLY A 481 3.79 31.56 -22.82
C GLY A 481 4.00 32.88 -22.08
N SER A 482 2.93 33.54 -21.63
CA SER A 482 3.04 34.75 -20.81
C SER A 482 3.45 34.44 -19.37
N ARG A 483 3.74 35.49 -18.60
CA ARG A 483 3.95 35.45 -17.14
C ARG A 483 2.75 36.03 -16.39
N GLN A 484 1.57 36.01 -17.01
CA GLN A 484 0.38 36.57 -16.40
C GLN A 484 -0.17 35.66 -15.30
N TRP A 485 -0.74 36.32 -14.31
CA TRP A 485 -1.25 35.70 -13.10
C TRP A 485 -2.63 35.08 -13.35
N ILE A 486 -2.98 34.08 -12.55
CA ILE A 486 -4.32 33.48 -12.52
C ILE A 486 -4.87 33.55 -11.09
N GLY A 487 -6.18 33.59 -10.94
CA GLY A 487 -6.87 33.63 -9.65
C GLY A 487 -7.68 32.37 -9.38
N SER A 488 -8.49 32.42 -8.31
CA SER A 488 -9.34 31.29 -7.88
C SER A 488 -10.33 30.84 -8.96
N THR A 489 -10.84 31.76 -9.78
CA THR A 489 -11.77 31.46 -10.89
C THR A 489 -11.09 30.62 -11.96
N GLU A 490 -9.92 31.04 -12.44
CA GLU A 490 -9.15 30.28 -13.45
C GLU A 490 -8.66 28.94 -12.91
N VAL A 491 -8.29 28.87 -11.63
CA VAL A 491 -7.95 27.60 -10.95
C VAL A 491 -9.15 26.66 -10.95
N SER A 492 -10.35 27.15 -10.62
CA SER A 492 -11.59 26.36 -10.68
C SER A 492 -11.89 25.84 -12.09
N ILE A 493 -11.75 26.69 -13.11
CA ILE A 493 -11.95 26.30 -14.51
C ILE A 493 -10.97 25.19 -14.90
N CYS A 494 -9.69 25.35 -14.56
CA CYS A 494 -8.68 24.34 -14.88
C CYS A 494 -8.89 23.03 -14.12
N LEU A 495 -9.34 23.06 -12.86
CA LEU A 495 -9.68 21.83 -12.13
C LEU A 495 -10.80 21.06 -12.82
N ASN A 496 -11.85 21.76 -13.26
CA ASN A 496 -12.93 21.12 -14.00
C ASN A 496 -12.42 20.45 -15.27
N GLU A 497 -11.61 21.15 -16.06
CA GLU A 497 -11.06 20.64 -17.32
C GLU A 497 -10.08 19.48 -17.14
N PHE A 498 -9.21 19.52 -16.12
CA PHE A 498 -8.17 18.51 -15.94
C PHE A 498 -8.65 17.27 -15.18
N VAL A 499 -9.53 17.42 -14.19
CA VAL A 499 -9.95 16.31 -13.31
C VAL A 499 -11.47 16.10 -13.25
N GLY A 500 -12.27 16.92 -13.93
CA GLY A 500 -13.72 16.75 -14.02
C GLY A 500 -14.47 17.07 -12.72
N VAL A 501 -13.96 18.03 -11.93
CA VAL A 501 -14.54 18.40 -10.63
C VAL A 501 -15.09 19.83 -10.63
N ASP A 502 -16.23 20.01 -9.99
CA ASP A 502 -16.78 21.34 -9.71
C ASP A 502 -16.20 21.88 -8.40
N SER A 503 -15.95 23.20 -8.36
CA SER A 503 -15.40 23.87 -7.17
C SER A 503 -16.41 24.83 -6.56
N ARG A 504 -16.39 24.96 -5.24
CA ARG A 504 -17.10 26.01 -4.50
C ARG A 504 -16.14 27.15 -4.20
N ILE A 505 -16.46 28.36 -4.63
CA ILE A 505 -15.67 29.57 -4.32
C ILE A 505 -16.31 30.32 -3.15
N MET A 506 -15.58 30.43 -2.05
CA MET A 506 -15.95 31.26 -0.90
C MET A 506 -15.28 32.63 -1.02
N HIS A 507 -16.08 33.69 -1.12
CA HIS A 507 -15.58 35.06 -1.17
C HIS A 507 -15.45 35.61 0.25
N VAL A 508 -14.31 36.22 0.56
CA VAL A 508 -14.06 36.95 1.80
C VAL A 508 -13.60 38.35 1.46
N SER A 509 -14.17 39.35 2.13
CA SER A 509 -13.95 40.77 1.82
C SER A 509 -12.70 41.34 2.52
N SER A 510 -12.19 40.66 3.54
CA SER A 510 -10.98 41.02 4.27
C SER A 510 -10.33 39.81 4.94
N GLY A 511 -9.06 39.93 5.33
CA GLY A 511 -8.37 38.88 6.09
C GLY A 511 -9.00 38.59 7.46
N ALA A 512 -9.62 39.59 8.10
CA ALA A 512 -10.34 39.40 9.36
C ALA A 512 -11.61 38.55 9.18
N GLU A 513 -12.26 38.64 8.03
CA GLU A 513 -13.43 37.80 7.72
C GLU A 513 -13.06 36.32 7.60
N LEU A 514 -11.85 36.01 7.11
CA LEU A 514 -11.40 34.62 6.99
C LEU A 514 -11.33 33.91 8.37
N ALA A 515 -10.94 34.63 9.42
CA ALA A 515 -10.93 34.08 10.78
C ALA A 515 -12.33 33.63 11.23
N MET A 516 -13.38 34.37 10.83
CA MET A 516 -14.77 34.01 11.12
C MET A 516 -15.30 32.81 10.31
N ARG A 517 -14.55 32.32 9.32
CA ARG A 517 -14.91 31.15 8.49
C ARG A 517 -14.31 29.83 8.99
N GLY A 518 -13.64 29.83 10.15
CA GLY A 518 -12.98 28.65 10.71
C GLY A 518 -13.86 27.38 10.74
N ARG A 519 -15.10 27.49 11.24
CA ARG A 519 -16.05 26.36 11.30
C ARG A 519 -16.43 25.80 9.92
N GLU A 520 -16.56 26.67 8.91
CA GLU A 520 -16.85 26.25 7.54
C GLU A 520 -15.66 25.50 6.92
N LEU A 521 -14.43 25.95 7.21
CA LEU A 521 -13.21 25.25 6.80
C LEU A 521 -13.06 23.89 7.50
N VAL A 522 -13.38 23.81 8.81
CA VAL A 522 -13.40 22.53 9.55
C VAL A 522 -14.36 21.56 8.85
N HIS A 523 -15.58 22.01 8.55
CA HIS A 523 -16.57 21.19 7.89
C HIS A 523 -16.10 20.71 6.50
N HIS A 524 -15.46 21.58 5.71
CA HIS A 524 -14.86 21.20 4.42
C HIS A 524 -13.84 20.07 4.58
N PHE A 525 -12.89 20.19 5.52
CA PHE A 525 -11.87 19.16 5.71
C PHE A 525 -12.44 17.84 6.25
N GLN A 526 -13.49 17.88 7.08
CA GLN A 526 -14.15 16.66 7.58
C GLN A 526 -14.97 15.93 6.52
N ILE A 527 -15.60 16.65 5.59
CA ILE A 527 -16.50 16.06 4.60
C ILE A 527 -15.81 15.81 3.26
N GLN A 528 -15.12 16.82 2.73
CA GLN A 528 -14.46 16.77 1.41
C GLN A 528 -12.98 16.38 1.55
N GLY A 529 -12.28 16.94 2.55
CA GLY A 529 -10.89 16.62 2.82
C GLY A 529 -9.90 17.07 1.74
N THR A 530 -10.31 17.89 0.76
CA THR A 530 -9.43 18.36 -0.33
C THR A 530 -8.61 19.58 0.11
N PRO A 531 -7.39 19.78 -0.44
CA PRO A 531 -6.64 21.02 -0.22
C PRO A 531 -7.36 22.21 -0.86
N ILE A 532 -7.26 23.39 -0.23
CA ILE A 532 -7.96 24.61 -0.66
C ILE A 532 -6.94 25.62 -1.20
N MET A 533 -7.15 26.14 -2.40
CA MET A 533 -6.41 27.31 -2.89
C MET A 533 -7.06 28.59 -2.36
N ILE A 534 -6.25 29.50 -1.81
CA ILE A 534 -6.67 30.86 -1.43
C ILE A 534 -5.90 31.88 -2.25
N GLY A 535 -6.60 32.84 -2.84
CA GLY A 535 -6.04 33.97 -3.58
C GLY A 535 -6.36 35.30 -2.89
N GLY A 536 -5.37 36.18 -2.77
CA GLY A 536 -5.53 37.52 -2.19
C GLY A 536 -4.65 38.53 -2.93
N GLY A 537 -5.26 39.36 -3.77
CA GLY A 537 -4.54 40.32 -4.63
C GLY A 537 -3.53 39.60 -5.53
N VAL A 538 -2.26 39.88 -5.28
CA VAL A 538 -1.10 39.33 -6.00
C VAL A 538 -0.41 38.23 -5.18
N LEU A 539 -1.14 37.40 -4.44
CA LEU A 539 -0.59 36.21 -3.78
C LEU A 539 -1.60 35.06 -3.78
N ALA A 540 -1.08 33.84 -3.80
CA ALA A 540 -1.87 32.62 -3.65
C ALA A 540 -1.16 31.64 -2.71
N HIS A 541 -1.95 30.93 -1.90
CA HIS A 541 -1.49 29.90 -0.98
C HIS A 541 -2.39 28.67 -1.06
N THR A 542 -1.93 27.57 -0.47
CA THR A 542 -2.73 26.34 -0.33
C THR A 542 -2.96 26.08 1.16
N ILE A 543 -4.22 26.14 1.59
CA ILE A 543 -4.65 25.79 2.95
C ILE A 543 -4.80 24.27 3.02
N LEU A 544 -4.14 23.66 4.01
CA LEU A 544 -4.07 22.21 4.21
C LEU A 544 -4.75 21.75 5.50
N GLY A 545 -5.24 22.69 6.29
CA GLY A 545 -5.95 22.44 7.53
C GLY A 545 -6.26 23.73 8.28
N VAL A 546 -7.05 23.58 9.34
CA VAL A 546 -7.46 24.60 10.28
C VAL A 546 -7.41 24.03 11.69
N SER A 547 -6.99 24.84 12.66
CA SER A 547 -6.92 24.49 14.08
C SER A 547 -7.51 25.67 14.84
N LEU A 548 -8.62 25.43 15.54
CA LEU A 548 -9.36 26.42 16.32
C LEU A 548 -9.13 26.15 17.80
N ASP A 549 -9.01 27.20 18.61
CA ASP A 549 -8.85 27.08 20.06
C ASP A 549 -10.14 26.54 20.72
N ALA A 550 -10.01 25.80 21.82
CA ALA A 550 -11.14 25.23 22.56
C ALA A 550 -12.03 26.32 23.19
N GLU A 551 -11.50 27.50 23.48
CA GLU A 551 -12.26 28.63 24.05
C GLU A 551 -13.17 29.35 23.03
N GLU A 552 -12.97 29.15 21.72
CA GLU A 552 -13.85 29.68 20.66
C GLU A 552 -15.05 28.74 20.33
N GLU A 553 -15.25 27.69 21.14
CA GLU A 553 -16.43 26.80 21.05
C GLU A 553 -17.72 27.43 21.62
N GLY A 554 -17.62 28.55 22.33
CA GLY A 554 -18.74 29.30 22.96
C GLY A 554 -19.69 30.01 21.99
#